data_AF-A0A519XWA9-F1
#
_entry.id   AF-A0A519XWA9-F1
#
_cell.length_a   1.000
_cell.length_b   1.000
_cell.length_c   1.000
_cell.angle_alpha   90.00
_cell.angle_beta   90.00
_cell.angle_gamma   90.00
#
_symmetry.space_group_name_H-M   'P 1'
#
loop_
_entity.id
_entity.type
_entity.pdbx_description
1 polymer ?
#
loop_
_entity_poly.entity_id
_entity_poly.type
_entity_poly.pdbx_seq_one_letter_code
_entity_poly.pdbx_strand_id
1 'polypeptide(L)' 'MEDYVIDLEAEKSEILKRYRALLKASRSTLKKGDKKMIRHAFDMAVESHKDMRRKSGEPY' A
#
# COMPACT_ATOMS: atom_id res chain seq x y z
N MET A 1 22.08 6.41 13.02
CA MET A 1 20.96 5.66 12.45
C MET A 1 19.97 5.59 13.59
N GLU A 2 18.95 6.45 13.58
CA GLU A 2 17.93 6.39 14.62
C GLU A 2 17.21 5.05 14.46
N ASP A 3 17.25 4.22 15.49
CA ASP A 3 16.50 2.98 15.56
C ASP A 3 15.02 3.33 15.65
N TYR A 4 14.38 3.47 14.50
CA TYR A 4 12.95 3.71 14.40
C TYR A 4 12.24 2.47 14.93
N VAL A 5 11.43 2.62 15.99
CA VAL A 5 10.58 1.52 16.47
C VAL A 5 9.50 1.31 15.42
N ILE A 6 9.63 0.22 14.66
CA ILE A 6 8.70 -0.12 13.59
C ILE A 6 7.41 -0.69 14.20
N ASP A 7 6.31 0.05 14.08
CA ASP A 7 4.96 -0.44 14.36
C ASP A 7 4.36 -1.03 13.08
N LEU A 8 4.47 -2.35 12.93
CA LEU A 8 3.97 -3.08 11.77
C LEU A 8 2.45 -2.99 11.60
N GLU A 9 1.69 -2.81 12.68
CA GLU A 9 0.23 -2.72 12.59
C GLU A 9 -0.19 -1.32 12.12
N ALA A 10 0.46 -0.28 12.64
CA ALA A 10 0.27 1.09 12.15
C ALA A 10 0.65 1.20 10.67
N GLU A 11 1.73 0.55 10.26
CA GLU A 11 2.18 0.52 8.88
C GLU A 11 1.17 -0.15 7.94
N LYS A 12 0.71 -1.36 8.30
CA LYS A 12 -0.31 -2.08 7.56
C LYS A 12 -1.59 -1.26 7.44
N SER A 13 -2.00 -0.59 8.52
CA SER A 13 -3.16 0.30 8.54
C SER A 13 -3.01 1.46 7.55
N GLU A 14 -1.84 2.10 7.52
CA GLU A 14 -1.55 3.22 6.61
C GLU A 14 -1.51 2.76 5.14
N ILE A 15 -0.89 1.61 4.84
CA ILE A 15 -0.88 1.04 3.48
C ILE A 15 -2.33 0.77 3.00
N LEU A 16 -3.15 0.14 3.84
CA LEU A 16 -4.55 -0.15 3.50
C LEU A 16 -5.39 1.12 3.34
N LYS A 17 -5.12 2.16 4.15
CA LYS A 17 -5.77 3.47 4.02
C LYS A 17 -5.43 4.12 2.68
N ARG A 18 -4.15 4.16 2.30
CA ARG A 18 -3.69 4.69 0.99
C ARG A 18 -4.30 3.90 -0.17
N TYR A 19 -4.35 2.58 -0.09
CA TYR A 19 -5.00 1.72 -1.09
C TYR A 19 -6.49 2.04 -1.28
N ARG A 20 -7.24 2.19 -0.18
CA ARG A 20 -8.66 2.56 -0.24
C ARG A 20 -8.87 3.96 -0.84
N ALA A 21 -7.99 4.91 -0.52
CA ALA A 21 -8.03 6.25 -1.09
C ALA A 21 -7.79 6.22 -2.61
N LEU A 22 -6.82 5.43 -3.08
CA LEU A 22 -6.59 5.19 -4.52
C LEU A 22 -7.83 4.64 -5.21
N LEU A 23 -8.44 3.58 -4.67
CA LEU A 23 -9.65 2.99 -5.25
C LEU A 23 -10.82 3.99 -5.31
N LYS A 24 -10.94 4.85 -4.29
CA LYS A 24 -11.97 5.89 -4.25
C LYS A 24 -11.72 6.95 -5.32
N ALA A 25 -10.48 7.42 -5.47
CA ALA A 25 -10.08 8.41 -6.46
C ALA A 25 -10.27 7.88 -7.90
N SER A 26 -9.97 6.60 -8.13
CA SER A 26 -10.11 5.97 -9.45
C SER A 26 -11.55 5.56 -9.80
N ARG A 27 -12.52 5.67 -8.88
CA ARG A 27 -13.86 5.09 -9.05
C ARG A 27 -14.56 5.47 -10.37
N SER A 28 -14.37 6.69 -10.85
CA SER A 28 -14.99 7.19 -12.10
C SER A 28 -14.39 6.58 -13.37
N THR A 29 -13.16 6.04 -13.31
CA THR A 29 -12.43 5.51 -14.47
C THR A 29 -12.38 3.98 -14.52
N LEU A 30 -12.70 3.30 -13.42
CA LEU A 30 -12.65 1.83 -13.33
C LEU A 30 -13.74 1.15 -14.16
N LYS A 31 -13.31 0.22 -15.02
CA LYS A 31 -14.17 -0.71 -15.76
C LYS A 31 -14.39 -2.00 -14.97
N LYS A 32 -15.32 -2.83 -15.47
CA LYS A 32 -15.53 -4.18 -14.94
C LYS A 32 -14.23 -5.00 -15.10
N GLY A 33 -13.73 -5.54 -13.99
CA GLY A 33 -12.49 -6.32 -13.96
C GLY A 33 -11.28 -5.57 -13.42
N ASP A 34 -11.21 -4.25 -13.57
CA ASP A 34 -10.05 -3.45 -13.15
C ASP A 34 -9.80 -3.56 -11.65
N LYS A 35 -10.86 -3.59 -10.83
CA LYS A 35 -10.74 -3.81 -9.38
C LYS A 35 -10.01 -5.10 -9.02
N LYS A 36 -10.18 -6.17 -9.81
CA LYS A 36 -9.49 -7.44 -9.58
C LYS A 36 -8.01 -7.33 -9.95
N MET A 37 -7.71 -6.68 -11.07
CA MET A 37 -6.33 -6.44 -11.51
C MET A 37 -5.57 -5.54 -10.53
N ILE A 38 -6.19 -4.45 -10.08
CA ILE A 38 -5.62 -3.54 -9.09
C ILE A 38 -5.35 -4.25 -7.77
N ARG A 39 -6.28 -5.09 -7.29
CA ARG A 39 -6.03 -5.89 -6.08
C ARG A 39 -4.84 -6.81 -6.25
N HIS A 40 -4.77 -7.54 -7.37
CA HIS A 40 -3.66 -8.44 -7.63
C HIS A 40 -2.30 -7.72 -7.69
N ALA A 41 -2.25 -6.57 -8.38
CA ALA A 41 -1.06 -5.74 -8.44
C ALA A 41 -0.66 -5.19 -7.06
N PHE A 42 -1.65 -4.78 -6.25
CA PHE A 42 -1.43 -4.32 -4.89
C PHE A 42 -0.86 -5.43 -4.00
N ASP A 43 -1.46 -6.62 -4.00
CA ASP A 43 -0.99 -7.76 -3.20
C ASP A 43 0.45 -8.14 -3.57
N MET A 44 0.77 -8.14 -4.87
CA MET A 44 2.13 -8.39 -5.37
C MET A 44 3.13 -7.34 -4.88
N ALA A 45 2.77 -6.05 -4.93
CA ALA A 45 3.65 -4.96 -4.51
C ALA A 45 3.89 -4.99 -2.99
N VAL A 46 2.85 -5.21 -2.18
CA VAL A 46 2.96 -5.31 -0.72
C VAL A 46 3.88 -6.46 -0.31
N GLU A 47 3.72 -7.63 -0.93
CA GLU A 47 4.60 -8.77 -0.64
C GLU A 47 6.04 -8.50 -1.05
N SER A 48 6.26 -7.92 -2.24
CA SER A 48 7.60 -7.66 -2.77
C SER A 48 8.37 -6.59 -1.99
N HIS A 49 7.66 -5.70 -1.29
CA HIS A 49 8.23 -4.55 -0.60
C HIS A 49 8.06 -4.59 0.93
N LYS A 50 7.61 -5.70 1.51
CA LYS A 50 7.28 -5.82 2.94
C LYS A 50 8.41 -5.42 3.90
N ASP A 51 9.66 -5.68 3.52
CA ASP A 51 10.85 -5.38 4.33
C ASP A 51 11.57 -4.08 3.88
N MET A 52 11.02 -3.39 2.88
CA MET A 52 11.63 -2.18 2.31
C MET A 52 11.04 -0.92 2.93
N ARG A 53 11.90 0.07 3.20
CA ARG A 53 11.49 1.38 3.71
C ARG A 53 12.13 2.50 2.90
N ARG A 54 11.41 3.61 2.81
CA ARG A 54 11.92 4.85 2.23
C ARG A 54 12.98 5.46 3.16
N LYS A 55 13.78 6.38 2.65
CA LYS A 55 14.74 7.16 3.46
C LYS A 55 14.07 7.94 4.61
N SER A 56 12.78 8.24 4.49
CA SER A 56 11.95 8.87 5.52
C SER A 56 11.50 7.91 6.62
N GLY A 57 11.71 6.61 6.49
CA GLY A 57 11.17 5.58 7.40
C GLY A 57 9.77 5.07 7.04
N GLU A 58 9.09 5.68 6.05
CA GLU A 58 7.78 5.20 5.59
C GLU A 58 7.87 3.83 4.89
N PRO A 59 6.80 3.00 4.95
CA PRO A 59 6.65 1.84 4.06
C PRO A 59 6.82 2.24 2.60
N TYR A 60 7.46 1.37 1.84
CA TYR A 60 7.69 1.59 0.41
C TYR A 60 6.38 1.56 -0.39
#